data_AF-A0A4W5KTZ4-F1
#
_entry.id   AF-A0A4W5KTZ4-F1
#
_cell.length_a   1.000
_cell.length_b   1.000
_cell.length_c   1.000
_cell.angle_alpha   90.00
_cell.angle_beta   90.00
_cell.angle_gamma   90.00
#
_symmetry.space_group_name_H-M   'P 1'
#
loop_
_entity.id
_entity.type
_entity.pdbx_description
1 polymer ?
#
loop_
_entity_poly.entity_id
_entity_poly.type
_entity_poly.pdbx_seq_one_letter_code
_entity_poly.pdbx_strand_id
1 'polypeptide(L)'
;ASWSALLSLCQKVWNSVLSECKPLMVSLGNIGEQLRAFQKVQIANTSLHTFPDLHQRLHFKLLQAVDIVLGKLTDKMCYLLCEMLSVSRCLMRSCYLQSLHLSLTCWEWLQDAERYYRQQFLSRKNVLQTLRADVLSLLETAPKRWAENPVKKSISGKPI
;
A
#
# COMPACT_ATOMS: atom_id res chain seq x y z
N ALA A 1 10.83 -29.07 -3.65
CA ALA A 1 9.55 -28.75 -4.31
C ALA A 1 8.62 -27.84 -3.48
N SER A 2 8.77 -27.73 -2.14
CA SER A 2 7.84 -26.94 -1.31
C SER A 2 8.07 -25.42 -1.33
N TRP A 3 9.31 -24.94 -1.44
CA TRP A 3 9.59 -23.50 -1.30
C TRP A 3 9.17 -22.67 -2.52
N SER A 4 9.28 -23.20 -3.73
CA SER A 4 8.90 -22.48 -4.96
C SER A 4 7.38 -22.26 -5.02
N ALA A 5 6.61 -23.24 -4.55
CA ALA A 5 5.17 -23.11 -4.41
C ALA A 5 4.79 -22.02 -3.41
N LEU A 6 5.43 -22.00 -2.23
CA LEU A 6 5.22 -20.98 -1.19
C LEU A 6 5.60 -19.58 -1.68
N LEU A 7 6.72 -19.43 -2.39
CA LEU A 7 7.12 -18.15 -2.97
C LEU A 7 6.10 -17.66 -4.01
N SER A 8 5.60 -18.56 -4.87
CA SER A 8 4.56 -18.20 -5.85
C SER A 8 3.27 -17.76 -5.15
N LEU A 9 2.93 -18.37 -4.01
CA LEU A 9 1.77 -17.99 -3.22
C LEU A 9 1.96 -16.60 -2.61
N CYS A 10 3.11 -16.32 -2.00
CA CYS A 10 3.46 -14.98 -1.50
C CYS A 10 3.33 -13.94 -2.60
N GLN A 11 3.88 -14.20 -3.78
CA GLN A 11 3.84 -13.28 -4.90
C GLN A 11 2.40 -13.02 -5.38
N LYS A 12 1.57 -14.07 -5.44
CA LYS A 12 0.14 -13.95 -5.80
C LYS A 12 -0.62 -13.11 -4.77
N VAL A 13 -0.47 -13.40 -3.48
CA VAL A 13 -1.10 -12.63 -2.40
C VAL A 13 -0.64 -11.18 -2.45
N TRP A 14 0.67 -10.94 -2.61
CA TRP A 14 1.25 -9.61 -2.74
C TRP A 14 0.65 -8.82 -3.90
N ASN A 15 0.62 -9.41 -5.09
CA ASN A 15 0.06 -8.78 -6.29
C ASN A 15 -1.44 -8.54 -6.17
N SER A 16 -2.18 -9.46 -5.55
CA SER A 16 -3.61 -9.31 -5.29
C SER A 16 -3.88 -8.10 -4.41
N VAL A 17 -3.24 -8.01 -3.24
CA VAL A 17 -3.44 -6.87 -2.34
C VAL A 17 -2.98 -5.56 -2.99
N LEU A 18 -1.87 -5.55 -3.72
CA LEU A 18 -1.46 -4.37 -4.47
C LEU A 18 -2.50 -3.93 -5.50
N SER A 19 -3.19 -4.88 -6.15
CA SER A 19 -4.27 -4.56 -7.08
C SER A 19 -5.47 -3.93 -6.38
N GLU A 20 -5.79 -4.37 -5.16
CA GLU A 20 -6.85 -3.79 -4.31
C GLU A 20 -6.48 -2.39 -3.78
N CYS A 21 -5.19 -2.12 -3.57
CA CYS A 21 -4.73 -0.79 -3.16
C CYS A 21 -4.82 0.26 -4.28
N LYS A 22 -4.75 -0.14 -5.56
CA LYS A 22 -4.83 0.79 -6.71
C LYS A 22 -6.11 1.64 -6.71
N PRO A 23 -7.34 1.07 -6.65
CA PRO A 23 -8.56 1.87 -6.63
C PRO A 23 -8.66 2.75 -5.37
N LEU A 24 -8.11 2.31 -4.23
CA LEU A 24 -8.05 3.14 -3.02
C LEU A 24 -7.16 4.37 -3.21
N MET A 25 -6.01 4.22 -3.87
CA MET A 25 -5.14 5.34 -4.22
C MET A 25 -5.83 6.33 -5.16
N VAL A 26 -6.53 5.82 -6.19
CA VAL A 26 -7.33 6.66 -7.10
C VAL A 26 -8.43 7.41 -6.34
N SER A 27 -9.14 6.73 -5.44
CA SER A 27 -10.14 7.37 -4.58
C SER A 27 -9.54 8.49 -3.75
N LEU A 28 -8.34 8.30 -3.21
CA LEU A 28 -7.65 9.31 -2.43
C LEU A 28 -7.26 10.54 -3.29
N GLY A 29 -6.79 10.30 -4.51
CA GLY A 29 -6.53 11.37 -5.49
C GLY A 29 -7.78 12.19 -5.79
N ASN A 30 -8.89 11.51 -6.06
CA ASN A 30 -10.17 12.16 -6.32
C ASN A 30 -10.67 12.99 -5.12
N ILE A 31 -10.49 12.50 -3.89
CA ILE A 31 -10.84 13.27 -2.67
C ILE A 31 -9.95 14.51 -2.55
N GLY A 32 -8.66 14.40 -2.87
CA GLY A 32 -7.75 15.55 -2.93
C GLY A 32 -8.24 16.63 -3.91
N GLU A 33 -8.64 16.23 -5.12
CA GLU A 33 -9.22 17.15 -6.11
C GLU A 33 -10.53 17.77 -5.60
N GLN A 34 -11.40 16.99 -4.95
CA GLN A 34 -12.64 17.47 -4.35
C GLN A 34 -12.38 18.51 -3.25
N LEU A 35 -11.41 18.25 -2.36
CA LEU A 35 -11.01 19.21 -1.32
C LEU A 35 -10.49 20.51 -1.93
N ARG A 36 -9.68 20.43 -3.00
CA ARG A 36 -9.20 21.62 -3.70
C ARG A 36 -10.33 22.38 -4.40
N ALA A 37 -11.25 21.68 -5.05
CA ALA A 37 -12.41 22.30 -5.69
C ALA A 37 -13.30 22.97 -4.64
N PHE A 38 -13.55 22.29 -3.53
CA PHE A 38 -14.32 22.79 -2.40
C PHE A 38 -13.72 24.10 -1.83
N GLN A 39 -12.40 24.19 -1.68
CA GLN A 39 -11.73 25.42 -1.24
C GLN A 39 -11.91 26.62 -2.18
N LYS A 40 -12.17 26.38 -3.47
CA LYS A 40 -12.36 27.44 -4.48
C LYS A 40 -13.81 27.88 -4.61
N VAL A 41 -14.77 27.05 -4.21
CA VAL A 41 -16.19 27.33 -4.39
C VAL A 41 -16.68 28.31 -3.32
N GLN A 42 -17.23 29.43 -3.76
CA GLN A 42 -17.93 30.37 -2.89
C GLN A 42 -19.38 29.90 -2.72
N ILE A 43 -19.65 29.05 -1.71
CA ILE A 43 -21.00 28.49 -1.47
C ILE A 43 -22.06 29.59 -1.29
N ALA A 44 -21.67 30.73 -0.73
CA ALA A 44 -22.55 31.91 -0.59
C ALA A 44 -23.15 32.39 -1.92
N ASN A 45 -22.44 32.18 -3.04
CA ASN A 45 -22.89 32.59 -4.38
C ASN A 45 -23.62 31.47 -5.15
N THR A 46 -23.97 30.38 -4.47
CA THR A 46 -24.68 29.24 -5.06
C THR A 46 -26.06 29.10 -4.46
N SER A 47 -26.96 28.36 -5.11
CA SER A 47 -28.28 28.03 -4.54
C SER A 47 -28.19 27.23 -3.23
N LEU A 48 -27.02 26.70 -2.89
CA LEU A 48 -26.75 25.92 -1.68
C LEU A 48 -26.48 26.79 -0.44
N HIS A 49 -26.43 28.12 -0.56
CA HIS A 49 -26.24 29.04 0.57
C HIS A 49 -27.35 28.94 1.64
N THR A 50 -28.52 28.40 1.30
CA THR A 50 -29.64 28.16 2.23
C THR A 50 -29.33 27.12 3.30
N PHE A 51 -28.23 26.38 3.18
CA PHE A 51 -27.80 25.38 4.14
C PHE A 51 -26.63 25.91 5.00
N PRO A 52 -26.90 26.44 6.21
CA PRO A 52 -25.93 27.21 7.00
C PRO A 52 -24.68 26.40 7.42
N ASP A 53 -24.81 25.08 7.55
CA ASP A 53 -23.71 24.20 7.95
C ASP A 53 -23.08 23.41 6.78
N LEU A 54 -23.57 23.58 5.56
CA LEU A 54 -23.18 22.68 4.45
C LEU A 54 -21.69 22.69 4.21
N HIS A 55 -21.06 23.87 4.28
CA HIS A 55 -19.62 24.01 4.11
C HIS A 55 -18.86 23.17 5.15
N GLN A 56 -19.17 23.35 6.44
CA GLN A 56 -18.50 22.63 7.53
C GLN A 56 -18.74 21.12 7.46
N ARG A 57 -19.99 20.71 7.18
CA ARG A 57 -20.36 19.29 7.07
C ARG A 57 -19.71 18.62 5.87
N LEU A 58 -19.65 19.29 4.72
CA LEU A 58 -19.01 18.76 3.52
C LEU A 58 -17.50 18.64 3.73
N HIS A 59 -16.86 19.66 4.30
CA HIS A 59 -15.44 19.61 4.66
C HIS A 59 -15.15 18.45 5.61
N PHE A 60 -15.93 18.30 6.68
CA PHE A 60 -15.80 17.18 7.63
C PHE A 60 -15.97 15.82 6.94
N LYS A 61 -16.97 15.67 6.07
CA LYS A 61 -17.18 14.42 5.33
C LYS A 61 -16.02 14.09 4.38
N LEU A 62 -15.42 15.09 3.73
CA LEU A 62 -14.26 14.88 2.86
C LEU A 62 -13.03 14.44 3.68
N LEU A 63 -12.78 15.08 4.83
CA LEU A 63 -11.70 14.67 5.74
C LEU A 63 -11.92 13.24 6.26
N GLN A 64 -13.14 12.92 6.68
CA GLN A 64 -13.49 11.57 7.11
C GLN A 64 -13.28 10.53 5.99
N ALA A 65 -13.60 10.88 4.74
CA ALA A 65 -13.35 10.01 3.60
C ALA A 65 -11.85 9.75 3.38
N VAL A 66 -11.00 10.78 3.56
CA VAL A 66 -9.53 10.62 3.55
C VAL A 66 -9.09 9.61 4.62
N ASP A 67 -9.53 9.81 5.86
CA ASP A 67 -9.15 8.94 6.99
C ASP A 67 -9.58 7.48 6.78
N ILE A 68 -10.81 7.27 6.28
CA ILE A 68 -11.33 5.93 5.97
C ILE A 68 -10.47 5.25 4.89
N VAL A 69 -10.12 5.97 3.83
CA VAL A 69 -9.32 5.39 2.73
C VAL A 69 -7.89 5.11 3.18
N LEU A 70 -7.27 6.01 3.94
CA LEU A 70 -5.94 5.79 4.53
C LEU A 70 -5.93 4.64 5.54
N GLY A 71 -6.99 4.50 6.34
CA GLY A 71 -7.18 3.35 7.25
C GLY A 71 -7.21 2.03 6.48
N LYS A 72 -8.05 1.93 5.44
CA LYS A 72 -8.12 0.74 4.58
C LYS A 72 -6.78 0.39 3.92
N LEU A 73 -6.06 1.40 3.42
CA LEU A 73 -4.73 1.23 2.84
C LEU A 73 -3.72 0.71 3.88
N THR A 74 -3.77 1.25 5.10
CA THR A 74 -2.92 0.82 6.21
C THR A 74 -3.21 -0.62 6.60
N ASP A 75 -4.48 -1.01 6.72
CA ASP A 75 -4.90 -2.37 7.05
C ASP A 75 -4.42 -3.38 6.00
N LYS A 76 -4.55 -3.05 4.70
CA LYS A 76 -4.06 -3.90 3.60
C LYS A 76 -2.55 -4.08 3.66
N MET A 77 -1.80 -3.02 3.99
CA MET A 77 -0.35 -3.10 4.16
C MET A 77 0.05 -3.92 5.40
N CYS A 78 -0.65 -3.75 6.52
CA CYS A 78 -0.44 -4.57 7.73
C CYS A 78 -0.72 -6.05 7.47
N TYR A 79 -1.81 -6.37 6.77
CA TYR A 79 -2.14 -7.73 6.35
C TYR A 79 -1.01 -8.36 5.53
N LEU A 80 -0.49 -7.65 4.52
CA LEU A 80 0.66 -8.15 3.74
C LEU A 80 1.88 -8.41 4.59
N LEU A 81 2.21 -7.52 5.53
CA LEU A 81 3.34 -7.71 6.42
C LEU A 81 3.17 -8.98 7.28
N CYS A 82 1.97 -9.19 7.84
CA CYS A 82 1.65 -10.36 8.65
C CYS A 82 1.76 -11.66 7.86
N GLU A 83 1.19 -11.73 6.65
CA GLU A 83 1.29 -12.91 5.78
C GLU A 83 2.73 -13.23 5.40
N MET A 84 3.53 -12.21 5.07
CA MET A 84 4.94 -12.41 4.73
C MET A 84 5.76 -12.91 5.93
N LEU A 85 5.53 -12.38 7.12
CA LEU A 85 6.18 -12.87 8.35
C LEU A 85 5.77 -14.33 8.66
N SER A 86 4.51 -14.70 8.38
CA SER A 86 4.03 -16.08 8.55
C SER A 86 4.72 -17.05 7.59
N VAL A 87 4.83 -16.70 6.31
CA VAL A 87 5.53 -17.56 5.34
C VAL A 87 7.01 -17.67 5.65
N SER A 88 7.66 -16.57 6.07
CA SER A 88 9.07 -16.61 6.48
C SER A 88 9.30 -17.57 7.66
N ARG A 89 8.41 -17.57 8.66
CA ARG A 89 8.44 -18.53 9.77
C ARG A 89 8.24 -19.99 9.31
N CYS A 90 7.29 -20.23 8.41
CA CYS A 90 7.04 -21.58 7.86
C CYS A 90 8.26 -22.11 7.08
N LEU A 91 8.87 -21.27 6.25
CA LEU A 91 10.04 -21.64 5.47
C LEU A 91 11.25 -21.91 6.38
N MET A 92 11.50 -21.07 7.37
CA MET A 92 12.57 -21.25 8.36
C MET A 92 12.43 -22.60 9.08
N ARG A 93 11.22 -22.96 9.51
CA ARG A 93 10.94 -24.25 10.15
C ARG A 93 11.15 -25.43 9.19
N SER A 94 10.78 -25.28 7.92
CA SER A 94 11.00 -26.33 6.92
C SER A 94 12.48 -26.53 6.56
N CYS A 95 13.27 -25.46 6.46
CA CYS A 95 14.70 -25.56 6.11
C CYS A 95 15.57 -26.00 7.30
N TYR A 96 15.10 -25.83 8.54
CA TYR A 96 15.73 -26.43 9.73
C TYR A 96 15.58 -27.96 9.79
N LEU A 97 14.50 -28.50 9.20
CA LEU A 97 14.18 -29.94 9.22
C LEU A 97 14.78 -30.73 8.03
N GLN A 98 15.48 -30.07 7.09
CA GLN A 98 16.04 -30.67 5.86
C GLN A 98 17.59 -30.58 5.83
N SER A 99 18.25 -31.36 4.95
CA SER A 99 19.72 -31.49 4.89
C SER A 99 20.49 -30.16 4.71
N LEU A 100 21.68 -30.09 5.32
CA LEU A 100 22.53 -28.88 5.41
C LEU A 100 22.81 -28.16 4.07
N HIS A 101 22.95 -28.91 2.97
CA HIS A 101 23.35 -28.35 1.68
C HIS A 101 22.18 -27.68 0.91
N LEU A 102 20.96 -28.19 1.11
CA LEU A 102 19.73 -27.54 0.61
C LEU A 102 19.35 -26.35 1.51
N SER A 103 19.82 -26.36 2.76
CA SER A 103 19.62 -25.29 3.74
C SER A 103 20.33 -24.00 3.33
N LEU A 104 21.63 -24.03 2.97
CA LEU A 104 22.38 -22.80 2.61
C LEU A 104 21.78 -22.03 1.43
N THR A 105 21.46 -22.72 0.34
CA THR A 105 20.81 -22.09 -0.82
C THR A 105 19.37 -21.66 -0.50
N CYS A 106 18.61 -22.43 0.29
CA CYS A 106 17.30 -22.00 0.80
C CYS A 106 17.41 -20.68 1.59
N TRP A 107 18.41 -20.57 2.46
CA TRP A 107 18.63 -19.43 3.33
C TRP A 107 18.99 -18.15 2.58
N GLU A 108 19.90 -18.23 1.61
CA GLU A 108 20.27 -17.08 0.77
C GLU A 108 19.05 -16.53 0.01
N TRP A 109 18.26 -17.42 -0.60
CA TRP A 109 17.05 -17.04 -1.30
C TRP A 109 15.96 -16.46 -0.39
N LEU A 110 15.79 -17.04 0.80
CA LEU A 110 14.83 -16.52 1.80
C LEU A 110 15.21 -15.10 2.23
N GLN A 111 16.50 -14.86 2.49
CA GLN A 111 16.98 -13.52 2.82
C GLN A 111 16.76 -12.52 1.70
N ASP A 112 17.02 -12.91 0.44
CA ASP A 112 16.81 -12.02 -0.69
C ASP A 112 15.33 -11.70 -0.92
N ALA A 113 14.45 -12.70 -0.82
CA ALA A 113 13.01 -12.49 -0.89
C ALA A 113 12.53 -11.57 0.24
N GLU A 114 12.97 -11.82 1.48
CA GLU A 114 12.64 -10.97 2.62
C GLU A 114 13.10 -9.53 2.40
N ARG A 115 14.34 -9.31 1.95
CA ARG A 115 14.88 -7.98 1.62
C ARG A 115 14.01 -7.29 0.57
N TYR A 116 13.67 -7.98 -0.51
CA TYR A 116 12.85 -7.43 -1.59
C TYR A 116 11.48 -6.96 -1.08
N TYR A 117 10.72 -7.85 -0.41
CA TYR A 117 9.38 -7.51 0.08
C TYR A 117 9.41 -6.46 1.19
N ARG A 118 10.44 -6.50 2.06
CA ARG A 118 10.66 -5.45 3.07
C ARG A 118 10.91 -4.09 2.44
N GLN A 119 11.74 -4.00 1.40
CA GLN A 119 11.96 -2.75 0.68
C GLN A 119 10.68 -2.24 0.01
N GLN A 120 9.93 -3.13 -0.65
CA GLN A 120 8.64 -2.78 -1.26
C GLN A 120 7.60 -2.29 -0.24
N PHE A 121 7.57 -2.92 0.94
CA PHE A 121 6.72 -2.52 2.06
C PHE A 121 7.12 -1.15 2.60
N LEU A 122 8.40 -0.95 2.93
CA LEU A 122 8.92 0.30 3.48
C LEU A 122 8.70 1.47 2.53
N SER A 123 8.93 1.27 1.24
CA SER A 123 8.74 2.32 0.25
C SER A 123 7.28 2.77 0.16
N ARG A 124 6.34 1.81 0.18
CA ARG A 124 4.89 2.11 0.19
C ARG A 124 4.42 2.69 1.51
N LYS A 125 4.95 2.22 2.63
CA LYS A 125 4.69 2.79 3.96
C LYS A 125 5.11 4.25 4.02
N ASN A 126 6.27 4.59 3.47
CA ASN A 126 6.74 5.96 3.39
C ASN A 126 5.77 6.83 2.59
N VAL A 127 5.27 6.35 1.44
CA VAL A 127 4.24 7.06 0.68
C VAL A 127 3.01 7.32 1.56
N LEU A 128 2.46 6.29 2.22
CA LEU A 128 1.30 6.42 3.09
C LEU A 128 1.51 7.42 4.23
N GLN A 129 2.69 7.45 4.85
CA GLN A 129 3.01 8.39 5.92
C GLN A 129 3.11 9.85 5.45
N THR A 130 3.36 10.08 4.16
CA THR A 130 3.35 11.43 3.57
C THR A 130 1.96 11.91 3.17
N LEU A 131 0.98 11.01 3.10
CA LEU A 131 -0.38 11.35 2.69
C LEU A 131 -1.15 11.84 3.91
N ARG A 132 -1.55 13.11 3.84
CA ARG A 132 -2.29 13.79 4.88
C ARG A 132 -3.28 14.78 4.24
N ALA A 133 -4.37 15.06 4.95
CA ALA A 133 -5.42 15.94 4.46
C ALA A 133 -5.01 17.44 4.40
N ASP A 134 -3.96 17.83 5.11
CA ASP A 134 -3.36 19.17 5.09
C ASP A 134 -2.62 19.46 3.78
N VAL A 135 -2.05 18.45 3.11
CA VAL A 135 -1.27 18.61 1.88
C VAL A 135 -1.99 17.99 0.67
N LEU A 136 -2.92 18.75 0.09
CA LEU A 136 -3.77 18.30 -1.02
C LEU A 136 -3.00 17.84 -2.27
N SER A 137 -1.87 18.48 -2.57
CA SER A 137 -1.03 18.10 -3.73
C SER A 137 -0.47 16.67 -3.61
N LEU A 138 -0.22 16.20 -2.39
CA LEU A 138 0.26 14.84 -2.15
C LEU A 138 -0.87 13.82 -2.27
N LEU A 139 -2.10 14.17 -1.88
CA LEU A 139 -3.28 13.32 -2.07
C LEU A 139 -3.57 13.11 -3.56
N GLU A 140 -3.64 14.19 -4.34
CA GLU A 140 -3.92 14.14 -5.78
C GLU A 140 -2.88 13.34 -6.57
N THR A 141 -1.61 13.44 -6.17
CA THR A 141 -0.51 12.70 -6.83
C THR A 141 -0.31 11.30 -6.25
N ALA A 142 -1.09 10.88 -5.25
CA ALA A 142 -0.97 9.57 -4.60
C ALA A 142 -1.00 8.39 -5.59
N PRO A 143 -1.89 8.33 -6.61
CA PRO A 143 -1.91 7.23 -7.58
C PRO A 143 -0.60 7.10 -8.36
N LYS A 144 -0.02 8.24 -8.78
CA LYS A 144 1.23 8.29 -9.53
C LYS A 144 2.40 7.84 -8.65
N ARG A 145 2.50 8.40 -7.44
CA ARG A 145 3.56 8.06 -6.46
C ARG A 145 3.49 6.59 -6.00
N TRP A 146 2.30 6.00 -6.00
CA TRP A 146 2.12 4.58 -5.74
C TRP A 146 2.59 3.69 -6.89
N ALA A 147 2.39 4.14 -8.14
CA ALA A 147 2.76 3.42 -9.35
C ALA A 147 4.26 3.53 -9.71
N GLU A 148 4.87 4.69 -9.47
CA GLU A 148 6.29 4.98 -9.74
C GLU A 148 7.26 4.28 -8.76
N ASN A 149 6.73 3.48 -7.83
CA ASN A 149 7.47 2.86 -6.75
C ASN A 149 7.64 1.32 -6.86
N PRO A 150 8.04 0.74 -8.02
CA PRO A 150 8.57 -0.61 -8.01
C PRO A 150 10.05 -0.54 -7.62
N VAL A 151 10.41 -1.16 -6.49
CA VAL A 151 11.82 -1.58 -6.27
C VAL A 151 12.20 -2.46 -7.46
N LYS A 152 13.30 -2.09 -8.15
CA LYS A 152 13.82 -2.84 -9.31
C LYS A 152 13.89 -4.34 -8.94
N LYS A 153 13.38 -5.22 -9.82
CA LYS A 153 13.56 -6.67 -9.69
C LYS A 153 15.06 -6.97 -9.77
N SER A 154 15.72 -7.11 -8.63
CA SER A 154 17.04 -7.73 -8.58
C SER A 154 17.05 -8.67 -7.38
N ILE A 155 16.71 -9.93 -7.65
CA ILE A 155 17.07 -11.06 -6.82
C ILE A 155 18.01 -11.89 -7.68
N SER A 156 19.31 -11.85 -7.36
CA SER A 156 20.38 -12.73 -7.88
C SER A 156 20.35 -13.11 -9.38
N GLY A 157 19.93 -12.19 -10.26
CA GLY A 157 19.98 -12.39 -11.72
C GLY A 157 18.95 -13.37 -12.31
N LYS A 158 17.93 -13.79 -11.57
CA LYS A 158 16.82 -14.58 -12.13
C LYS A 158 15.49 -13.82 -12.05
N PRO A 159 14.77 -13.65 -13.17
CA PRO A 159 13.45 -13.03 -13.14
C PRO A 159 12.47 -13.94 -12.40
N ILE A 160 11.66 -13.32 -11.54
CA ILE A 160 10.41 -13.92 -11.06
C ILE A 160 9.34 -13.79 -12.14
#